data_AF-A0A413BHY7-F1
#
_entry.id   AF-A0A413BHY7-F1
#
_cell.length_a   1.000
_cell.length_b   1.000
_cell.length_c   1.000
_cell.angle_alpha   90.00
_cell.angle_beta   90.00
_cell.angle_gamma   90.00
#
_symmetry.space_group_name_H-M   'P 1'
#
loop_
_entity.id
_entity.type
_entity.pdbx_description
1 polymer ?
#
loop_
_entity_poly.entity_id
_entity_poly.type
_entity_poly.pdbx_seq_one_letter_code
_entity_poly.pdbx_strand_id
1 'polypeptide(L)'
;MKKIKKMLAGLLGAAMVLTSFGSPAWAAGADKMPTIDTNKQGSLTVYKYEYNSAEGAATLNEGTGEATDSSNVPNDAKPLAGVEFTIYKIADITQTTGGNVKLQYNPIVNGIDSDNFNKNVTDYSAVSAAIDSAINAGTLQPAKPAAKTVLDSDEKTASVTFSDLDLGVYAVKETNAPSQVVSKTANFLVSVPMTNKAGDDWLYDIKAYPKNATVYAGINLVKTGTTIKANGTTEKANLAGVTFALQSRPTGSESSVAWTDVKTYTTDSNGSINVTGLAPNDYRFIETDLGENNGYILNGKPYKFTVDNDGKIKVGSAAATETAIITADNEKPDLKKEVKKGETYANAADASIGDMVEWKVSASVPSNVDQLKKYSITDKMSNALTWVDDKAELKLTYKSNNAEVPGFTLTEGETNDYKLTSPTNDQKGGSWTIEFTEAGKKKLKDNNISSIEVTFKTKLNDNAKIGKDGNLNDAQLITQMQFILQ
;
A
#
# COMPACT_ATOMS: atom_id res chain seq x y z
N MET A 1 26.62 -21.95 -17.01
CA MET A 1 25.27 -22.56 -16.92
C MET A 1 24.23 -21.44 -17.04
N LYS A 2 23.52 -21.37 -18.18
CA LYS A 2 22.50 -20.34 -18.45
C LYS A 2 21.37 -20.49 -17.43
N LYS A 3 21.10 -19.44 -16.65
CA LYS A 3 19.95 -19.40 -15.74
C LYS A 3 18.68 -19.45 -16.59
N ILE A 4 17.99 -20.59 -16.56
CA ILE A 4 16.64 -20.73 -17.11
C ILE A 4 15.75 -19.80 -16.28
N LYS A 5 15.38 -18.65 -16.83
CA LYS A 5 14.26 -17.87 -16.31
C LYS A 5 13.05 -18.78 -16.45
N LYS A 6 12.57 -19.34 -15.34
CA LYS A 6 11.23 -19.93 -15.26
C LYS A 6 10.27 -18.77 -15.49
N MET A 7 9.95 -18.48 -16.74
CA MET A 7 8.72 -17.76 -17.05
C MET A 7 7.61 -18.68 -16.56
N LEU A 8 6.75 -18.20 -15.66
CA LEU A 8 5.49 -18.87 -15.37
C LEU A 8 4.75 -18.96 -16.71
N ALA A 9 4.89 -20.09 -17.37
CA ALA A 9 4.07 -20.49 -18.50
C ALA A 9 2.68 -20.83 -17.94
N GLY A 10 1.93 -19.82 -17.54
CA GLY A 10 0.50 -19.91 -17.25
C GLY A 10 -0.27 -19.95 -18.56
N LEU A 11 -0.01 -20.98 -19.37
CA LEU A 11 -0.72 -21.25 -20.63
C LEU A 11 -2.04 -21.93 -20.27
N LEU A 12 -2.97 -21.17 -19.69
CA LEU A 12 -4.36 -21.60 -19.49
C LEU A 12 -5.32 -20.56 -20.07
N GLY A 13 -5.20 -20.38 -21.39
CA GLY A 13 -6.39 -20.09 -22.18
C GLY A 13 -7.21 -21.37 -22.27
N ALA A 14 -7.96 -21.71 -21.22
CA ALA A 14 -9.07 -22.64 -21.40
C ALA A 14 -10.08 -21.91 -22.27
N ALA A 15 -10.07 -22.21 -23.56
CA ALA A 15 -11.12 -21.83 -24.49
C ALA A 15 -12.41 -22.44 -23.96
N MET A 16 -13.19 -21.68 -23.19
CA MET A 16 -14.60 -22.00 -23.03
C MET A 16 -15.25 -21.66 -24.34
N VAL A 17 -15.22 -22.58 -25.30
CA VAL A 17 -16.25 -22.53 -26.31
C VAL A 17 -17.42 -23.32 -25.77
N LEU A 18 -18.52 -22.61 -25.48
CA LEU A 18 -19.83 -23.24 -25.27
C LEU A 18 -20.34 -23.68 -26.66
N THR A 19 -19.69 -24.68 -27.26
CA THR A 19 -19.96 -25.20 -28.62
C THR A 19 -21.11 -26.21 -28.60
N SER A 20 -22.33 -25.70 -28.59
CA SER A 20 -23.46 -26.47 -29.13
C SER A 20 -24.10 -25.75 -30.32
N PHE A 21 -23.27 -25.24 -31.25
CA PHE A 21 -23.74 -24.66 -32.52
C PHE A 21 -24.05 -25.73 -33.59
N GLY A 22 -24.10 -27.01 -33.21
CA GLY A 22 -24.42 -28.08 -34.14
C GLY A 22 -25.87 -27.97 -34.59
N SER A 23 -26.10 -27.65 -35.87
CA SER A 23 -27.42 -27.77 -36.50
C SER A 23 -27.78 -29.24 -36.52
N PRO A 24 -28.77 -29.70 -35.75
CA PRO A 24 -29.03 -31.10 -35.75
C PRO A 24 -30.01 -31.39 -36.88
N ALA A 25 -29.56 -32.16 -37.88
CA ALA A 25 -30.41 -32.65 -38.95
C ALA A 25 -31.14 -33.90 -38.45
N TRP A 26 -32.40 -33.77 -38.05
CA TRP A 26 -33.15 -34.89 -37.48
C TRP A 26 -34.10 -35.54 -38.49
N ALA A 27 -34.13 -36.87 -38.45
CA ALA A 27 -35.08 -37.70 -39.18
C ALA A 27 -36.47 -37.66 -38.52
N ALA A 28 -37.51 -37.81 -39.34
CA ALA A 28 -38.89 -37.86 -38.87
C ALA A 28 -39.17 -39.16 -38.10
N GLY A 29 -39.07 -39.11 -36.78
CA GLY A 29 -39.53 -40.14 -35.84
C GLY A 29 -39.53 -39.55 -34.43
N ALA A 30 -40.58 -39.81 -33.65
CA ALA A 30 -40.69 -39.41 -32.24
C ALA A 30 -39.42 -39.88 -31.49
N ASP A 31 -38.59 -39.03 -30.90
CA ASP A 31 -38.89 -37.93 -29.98
C ASP A 31 -38.34 -36.58 -30.48
N LYS A 32 -39.24 -35.59 -30.63
CA LYS A 32 -38.87 -34.24 -31.06
C LYS A 32 -38.27 -33.48 -29.88
N MET A 33 -37.03 -33.01 -30.01
CA MET A 33 -36.59 -31.86 -29.22
C MET A 33 -37.60 -30.71 -29.40
N PRO A 34 -37.96 -29.98 -28.33
CA PRO A 34 -38.84 -28.82 -28.46
C PRO A 34 -38.19 -27.76 -29.37
N THR A 35 -38.99 -27.11 -30.21
CA THR A 35 -38.57 -25.86 -30.88
C THR A 35 -38.27 -24.80 -29.82
N ILE A 36 -37.32 -23.87 -30.06
CA ILE A 36 -37.11 -22.76 -29.12
C ILE A 36 -38.41 -21.93 -29.03
N ASP A 37 -38.71 -21.46 -27.83
CA ASP A 37 -39.79 -20.52 -27.58
C ASP A 37 -39.25 -19.11 -27.87
N THR A 38 -39.64 -18.58 -29.03
CA THR A 38 -39.17 -17.28 -29.51
C THR A 38 -39.71 -16.09 -28.70
N ASN A 39 -40.67 -16.32 -27.79
CA ASN A 39 -41.20 -15.28 -26.91
C ASN A 39 -40.46 -15.21 -25.57
N LYS A 40 -39.58 -16.17 -25.29
CA LYS A 40 -38.75 -16.14 -24.08
C LYS A 40 -37.54 -15.24 -24.26
N GLN A 41 -37.14 -14.62 -23.16
CA GLN A 41 -35.81 -14.05 -23.01
C GLN A 41 -34.95 -15.00 -22.18
N GLY A 42 -33.64 -14.89 -22.33
CA GLY A 42 -32.68 -15.66 -21.56
C GLY A 42 -31.86 -14.81 -20.60
N SER A 43 -30.94 -15.47 -19.92
CA SER A 43 -29.97 -14.88 -19.01
C SER A 43 -28.61 -15.55 -19.17
N LEU A 44 -27.57 -14.79 -18.84
CA LEU A 44 -26.22 -15.32 -18.66
C LEU A 44 -25.73 -14.94 -17.26
N THR A 45 -25.41 -15.95 -16.47
CA THR A 45 -24.71 -15.81 -15.19
C THR A 45 -23.25 -16.23 -15.33
N VAL A 46 -22.32 -15.35 -15.02
CA VAL A 46 -20.88 -15.64 -15.05
C VAL A 46 -20.38 -15.78 -13.61
N TYR A 47 -19.96 -16.98 -13.22
CA TYR A 47 -19.30 -17.29 -11.95
C TYR A 47 -17.78 -17.25 -12.12
N LYS A 48 -17.13 -16.27 -11.51
CA LYS A 48 -15.71 -15.99 -11.72
C LYS A 48 -14.85 -16.54 -10.60
N TYR A 49 -13.76 -17.19 -10.98
CA TYR A 49 -12.79 -17.73 -10.03
C TYR A 49 -11.37 -17.28 -10.36
N GLU A 50 -10.54 -17.26 -9.33
CA GLU A 50 -9.10 -17.32 -9.46
C GLU A 50 -8.63 -18.78 -9.36
N TYR A 51 -7.73 -19.16 -10.25
CA TYR A 51 -7.17 -20.51 -10.28
C TYR A 51 -5.82 -20.50 -11.01
N ASN A 52 -4.76 -20.82 -10.26
CA ASN A 52 -3.42 -21.02 -10.80
C ASN A 52 -3.17 -22.53 -10.85
N SER A 53 -3.31 -23.15 -12.02
CA SER A 53 -3.07 -24.58 -12.13
C SER A 53 -1.62 -24.93 -11.77
N ALA A 54 -1.45 -26.05 -11.08
CA ALA A 54 -0.15 -26.69 -10.99
C ALA A 54 0.40 -27.05 -12.39
N GLU A 55 1.72 -27.02 -12.54
CA GLU A 55 2.39 -27.48 -13.75
C GLU A 55 2.01 -28.94 -14.04
N GLY A 56 1.52 -29.22 -15.26
CA GLY A 56 1.06 -30.57 -15.64
C GLY A 56 -0.36 -30.94 -15.19
N ALA A 57 -1.15 -29.99 -14.68
CA ALA A 57 -2.56 -30.23 -14.39
C ALA A 57 -3.35 -30.66 -15.64
N ALA A 58 -4.36 -31.50 -15.44
CA ALA A 58 -5.26 -31.92 -16.51
C ALA A 58 -5.99 -30.72 -17.13
N THR A 59 -6.30 -30.81 -18.42
CA THR A 59 -7.15 -29.85 -19.11
C THR A 59 -8.51 -29.77 -18.43
N LEU A 60 -8.97 -28.55 -18.15
CA LEU A 60 -10.30 -28.34 -17.58
C LEU A 60 -11.39 -28.76 -18.58
N ASN A 61 -12.50 -29.28 -18.07
CA ASN A 61 -13.66 -29.63 -18.88
C ASN A 61 -14.23 -28.38 -19.58
N GLU A 62 -14.70 -28.57 -20.81
CA GLU A 62 -15.51 -27.56 -21.51
C GLU A 62 -16.81 -27.29 -20.75
N GLY A 63 -17.28 -26.04 -20.78
CA GLY A 63 -18.55 -25.67 -20.16
C GLY A 63 -19.73 -26.13 -21.02
N THR A 64 -20.75 -26.69 -20.39
CA THR A 64 -22.03 -27.06 -21.02
C THR A 64 -23.06 -25.93 -20.93
N GLY A 65 -22.81 -24.92 -20.09
CA GLY A 65 -23.74 -23.82 -19.85
C GLY A 65 -24.75 -24.11 -18.74
N GLU A 66 -24.65 -25.30 -18.14
CA GLU A 66 -25.57 -25.78 -17.11
C GLU A 66 -25.06 -25.42 -15.71
N ALA A 67 -25.98 -25.42 -14.74
CA ALA A 67 -25.63 -25.21 -13.33
C ALA A 67 -24.69 -26.30 -12.78
N THR A 68 -24.75 -27.50 -13.34
CA THR A 68 -23.93 -28.64 -12.96
C THR A 68 -22.45 -28.44 -13.28
N ASP A 69 -22.08 -27.48 -14.14
CA ASP A 69 -20.68 -27.13 -14.39
C ASP A 69 -19.97 -26.61 -13.13
N SER A 70 -20.69 -26.23 -12.09
CA SER A 70 -20.09 -25.92 -10.79
C SER A 70 -19.28 -27.09 -10.22
N SER A 71 -19.64 -28.35 -10.51
CA SER A 71 -18.87 -29.51 -10.06
C SER A 71 -17.57 -29.72 -10.85
N ASN A 72 -17.40 -29.02 -11.98
CA ASN A 72 -16.18 -29.03 -12.78
C ASN A 72 -15.19 -27.94 -12.35
N VAL A 73 -15.57 -27.06 -11.41
CA VAL A 73 -14.66 -26.06 -10.85
C VAL A 73 -13.67 -26.77 -9.91
N PRO A 74 -12.35 -26.56 -10.07
CA PRO A 74 -11.35 -27.13 -9.16
C PRO A 74 -11.62 -26.75 -7.70
N ASN A 75 -11.43 -27.70 -6.78
CA ASN A 75 -11.72 -27.51 -5.35
C ASN A 75 -10.85 -26.41 -4.69
N ASP A 76 -9.70 -26.10 -5.26
CA ASP A 76 -8.77 -25.07 -4.81
C ASP A 76 -8.97 -23.72 -5.54
N ALA A 77 -9.88 -23.65 -6.51
CA ALA A 77 -10.28 -22.39 -7.13
C ALA A 77 -11.10 -21.55 -6.14
N LYS A 78 -10.81 -20.25 -6.09
CA LYS A 78 -11.47 -19.33 -5.15
C LYS A 78 -12.35 -18.34 -5.90
N PRO A 79 -13.49 -17.93 -5.34
CA PRO A 79 -14.32 -16.87 -5.91
C PRO A 79 -13.54 -15.58 -6.14
N LEU A 80 -13.70 -14.95 -7.31
CA LEU A 80 -13.01 -13.72 -7.67
C LEU A 80 -14.01 -12.62 -8.05
N ALA A 81 -14.20 -11.67 -7.14
CA ALA A 81 -15.02 -10.48 -7.37
C ALA A 81 -14.23 -9.32 -7.99
N GLY A 82 -14.95 -8.34 -8.53
CA GLY A 82 -14.42 -7.11 -9.11
C GLY A 82 -13.99 -7.23 -10.57
N VAL A 83 -14.03 -8.43 -11.16
CA VAL A 83 -13.83 -8.63 -12.60
C VAL A 83 -15.06 -8.13 -13.36
N GLU A 84 -14.83 -7.27 -14.35
CA GLU A 84 -15.86 -6.63 -15.16
C GLU A 84 -16.04 -7.34 -16.50
N PHE A 85 -17.30 -7.60 -16.84
CA PHE A 85 -17.69 -8.18 -18.11
C PHE A 85 -18.58 -7.22 -18.89
N THR A 86 -18.39 -7.23 -20.21
CA THR A 86 -19.29 -6.60 -21.17
C THR A 86 -19.70 -7.62 -22.22
N ILE A 87 -20.99 -7.71 -22.48
CA ILE A 87 -21.57 -8.63 -23.47
C ILE A 87 -22.05 -7.88 -24.70
N TYR A 88 -21.84 -8.45 -25.89
CA TYR A 88 -22.23 -7.86 -27.17
C TYR A 88 -23.01 -8.89 -27.96
N LYS A 89 -24.22 -8.55 -28.43
CA LYS A 89 -24.99 -9.42 -29.32
C LYS A 89 -24.36 -9.39 -30.72
N ILE A 90 -23.97 -10.54 -31.26
CA ILE A 90 -23.26 -10.64 -32.55
C ILE A 90 -24.06 -11.36 -33.63
N ALA A 91 -25.13 -12.07 -33.25
CA ALA A 91 -26.07 -12.68 -34.17
C ALA A 91 -27.46 -12.78 -33.55
N ASP A 92 -28.50 -12.68 -34.36
CA ASP A 92 -29.87 -13.08 -34.01
C ASP A 92 -30.05 -14.59 -34.25
N ILE A 93 -31.01 -15.19 -33.55
CA ILE A 93 -31.41 -16.60 -33.77
C ILE A 93 -32.82 -16.64 -34.33
N THR A 94 -33.00 -17.42 -35.40
CA THR A 94 -34.31 -17.67 -36.01
C THR A 94 -34.55 -19.17 -36.19
N GLN A 95 -35.82 -19.56 -36.32
CA GLN A 95 -36.22 -20.93 -36.63
C GLN A 95 -36.98 -20.97 -37.95
N THR A 96 -36.72 -21.98 -38.77
CA THR A 96 -37.52 -22.23 -39.98
C THR A 96 -38.91 -22.74 -39.62
N THR A 97 -39.94 -22.27 -40.34
CA THR A 97 -41.32 -22.75 -40.19
C THR A 97 -41.65 -23.74 -41.32
N GLY A 98 -42.06 -24.96 -40.96
CA GLY A 98 -42.47 -26.02 -41.90
C GLY A 98 -41.37 -27.04 -42.25
N GLY A 99 -41.71 -28.33 -42.20
CA GLY A 99 -40.76 -29.44 -42.44
C GLY A 99 -39.82 -29.71 -41.25
N ASN A 100 -38.54 -30.01 -41.53
CA ASN A 100 -37.50 -30.15 -40.52
C ASN A 100 -37.13 -28.76 -39.98
N VAL A 101 -37.52 -28.46 -38.74
CA VAL A 101 -37.17 -27.19 -38.07
C VAL A 101 -35.66 -27.11 -37.88
N LYS A 102 -35.05 -26.01 -38.32
CA LYS A 102 -33.63 -25.72 -38.14
C LYS A 102 -33.46 -24.38 -37.45
N LEU A 103 -32.47 -24.31 -36.57
CA LEU A 103 -31.96 -23.04 -36.07
C LEU A 103 -31.03 -22.40 -37.08
N GLN A 104 -31.19 -21.10 -37.26
CA GLN A 104 -30.35 -20.28 -38.11
C GLN A 104 -29.83 -19.09 -37.32
N TYR A 105 -28.49 -18.96 -37.32
CA TYR A 105 -27.79 -17.81 -36.78
C TYR A 105 -27.66 -16.74 -37.87
N ASN A 106 -28.14 -15.54 -37.57
CA ASN A 106 -28.10 -14.40 -38.48
C ASN A 106 -27.12 -13.36 -37.90
N PRO A 107 -25.84 -13.39 -38.29
CA PRO A 107 -24.85 -12.42 -37.81
C PRO A 107 -25.29 -10.98 -38.11
N ILE A 108 -25.03 -10.09 -37.15
CA ILE A 108 -25.33 -8.65 -37.27
C ILE A 108 -24.06 -7.79 -37.31
N VAL A 109 -22.89 -8.44 -37.34
CA VAL A 109 -21.57 -7.79 -37.37
C VAL A 109 -20.92 -8.06 -38.72
N ASN A 110 -20.49 -7.00 -39.40
CA ASN A 110 -19.79 -7.12 -40.68
C ASN A 110 -18.48 -7.92 -40.50
N GLY A 111 -18.26 -8.91 -41.36
CA GLY A 111 -17.11 -9.82 -41.27
C GLY A 111 -17.37 -11.06 -40.41
N ILE A 112 -18.58 -11.25 -39.89
CA ILE A 112 -19.06 -12.52 -39.33
C ILE A 112 -20.16 -13.07 -40.25
N ASP A 113 -20.07 -14.35 -40.59
CA ASP A 113 -21.06 -15.09 -41.36
C ASP A 113 -21.68 -16.24 -40.54
N SER A 114 -22.71 -16.88 -41.09
CA SER A 114 -23.38 -18.02 -40.43
C SER A 114 -22.47 -19.24 -40.28
N ASP A 115 -21.44 -19.39 -41.14
CA ASP A 115 -20.51 -20.51 -41.08
C ASP A 115 -19.56 -20.39 -39.88
N ASN A 116 -19.32 -19.18 -39.37
CA ASN A 116 -18.61 -18.98 -38.11
C ASN A 116 -19.34 -19.59 -36.91
N PHE A 117 -20.64 -19.86 -37.02
CA PHE A 117 -21.45 -20.52 -36.00
C PHE A 117 -21.73 -21.98 -36.35
N ASN A 118 -20.80 -22.68 -37.02
CA ASN A 118 -20.89 -24.12 -37.24
C ASN A 118 -20.00 -24.90 -36.25
N LYS A 119 -20.39 -26.15 -35.93
CA LYS A 119 -19.73 -27.02 -34.94
C LYS A 119 -18.21 -27.23 -35.13
N ASN A 120 -17.67 -26.94 -36.32
CA ASN A 120 -16.28 -27.19 -36.67
C ASN A 120 -15.39 -25.92 -36.66
N VAL A 121 -15.97 -24.73 -36.55
CA VAL A 121 -15.28 -23.45 -36.79
C VAL A 121 -15.47 -22.43 -35.67
N THR A 122 -16.45 -22.61 -34.78
CA THR A 122 -16.77 -21.57 -33.79
C THR A 122 -15.72 -21.51 -32.68
N ASP A 123 -14.78 -20.58 -32.80
CA ASP A 123 -13.92 -20.10 -31.72
C ASP A 123 -14.05 -18.58 -31.68
N TYR A 124 -14.02 -17.99 -30.48
CA TYR A 124 -14.00 -16.53 -30.32
C TYR A 124 -12.87 -15.91 -31.14
N SER A 125 -11.72 -16.58 -31.25
CA SER A 125 -10.56 -16.12 -32.02
C SER A 125 -10.92 -15.82 -33.49
N ALA A 126 -11.78 -16.63 -34.12
CA ALA A 126 -12.18 -16.49 -35.51
C ALA A 126 -13.00 -15.22 -35.80
N VAL A 127 -13.75 -14.73 -34.79
CA VAL A 127 -14.63 -13.57 -34.93
C VAL A 127 -14.13 -12.32 -34.19
N SER A 128 -13.10 -12.47 -33.36
CA SER A 128 -12.57 -11.43 -32.46
C SER A 128 -12.23 -10.11 -33.17
N ALA A 129 -11.56 -10.18 -34.32
CA ALA A 129 -11.15 -8.99 -35.07
C ALA A 129 -12.35 -8.20 -35.62
N ALA A 130 -13.39 -8.89 -36.11
CA ALA A 130 -14.61 -8.26 -36.61
C ALA A 130 -15.39 -7.59 -35.47
N ILE A 131 -15.49 -8.26 -34.32
CA ILE A 131 -16.12 -7.73 -33.10
C ILE A 131 -15.38 -6.47 -32.64
N ASP A 132 -14.05 -6.53 -32.50
CA ASP A 132 -13.26 -5.38 -32.02
C ASP A 132 -13.34 -4.20 -33.00
N SER A 133 -13.32 -4.46 -34.30
CA SER A 133 -13.51 -3.43 -35.33
C SER A 133 -14.88 -2.74 -35.18
N ALA A 134 -15.95 -3.52 -34.99
CA ALA A 134 -17.31 -2.98 -34.84
C ALA A 134 -17.50 -2.20 -33.53
N ILE A 135 -16.87 -2.64 -32.43
CA ILE A 135 -16.86 -1.90 -31.16
C ILE A 135 -16.13 -0.57 -31.34
N ASN A 136 -14.94 -0.59 -31.93
CA ASN A 136 -14.13 0.63 -32.14
C ASN A 136 -14.81 1.62 -33.10
N ALA A 137 -15.55 1.12 -34.08
CA ALA A 137 -16.36 1.95 -34.99
C ALA A 137 -17.66 2.46 -34.34
N GLY A 138 -18.03 1.99 -33.14
CA GLY A 138 -19.28 2.31 -32.46
C GLY A 138 -20.52 1.69 -33.11
N THR A 139 -20.36 0.77 -34.06
CA THR A 139 -21.48 0.09 -34.73
C THR A 139 -22.02 -1.09 -33.93
N LEU A 140 -21.21 -1.65 -33.02
CA LEU A 140 -21.61 -2.68 -32.07
C LEU A 140 -21.59 -2.13 -30.65
N GLN A 141 -22.77 -2.07 -30.03
CA GLN A 141 -22.95 -1.56 -28.67
C GLN A 141 -23.10 -2.70 -27.66
N PRO A 142 -22.75 -2.49 -26.38
CA PRO A 142 -23.03 -3.45 -25.32
C PRO A 142 -24.52 -3.80 -25.27
N ALA A 143 -24.85 -5.09 -25.18
CA ALA A 143 -26.24 -5.54 -25.08
C ALA A 143 -26.86 -5.20 -23.71
N LYS A 144 -26.02 -5.04 -22.69
CA LYS A 144 -26.36 -4.58 -21.34
C LYS A 144 -25.20 -3.71 -20.80
N PRO A 145 -25.44 -2.88 -19.78
CA PRO A 145 -24.36 -2.15 -19.10
C PRO A 145 -23.26 -3.11 -18.60
N ALA A 146 -22.00 -2.67 -18.69
CA ALA A 146 -20.88 -3.42 -18.13
C ALA A 146 -21.10 -3.62 -16.63
N ALA A 147 -20.80 -4.83 -16.14
CA ALA A 147 -21.09 -5.21 -14.77
C ALA A 147 -19.96 -6.04 -14.18
N LYS A 148 -19.75 -5.86 -12.87
CA LYS A 148 -18.69 -6.54 -12.11
C LYS A 148 -19.24 -7.73 -11.36
N THR A 149 -18.39 -8.75 -11.24
CA THR A 149 -18.60 -9.89 -10.35
C THR A 149 -18.63 -9.43 -8.90
N VAL A 150 -19.60 -9.93 -8.13
CA VAL A 150 -19.80 -9.58 -6.72
C VAL A 150 -19.83 -10.87 -5.90
N LEU A 151 -19.21 -10.86 -4.72
CA LEU A 151 -19.30 -11.98 -3.78
C LEU A 151 -20.73 -12.14 -3.27
N ASP A 152 -21.18 -13.38 -3.10
CA ASP A 152 -22.38 -13.66 -2.34
C ASP A 152 -22.17 -13.42 -0.83
N SER A 153 -23.25 -13.50 -0.05
CA SER A 153 -23.21 -13.24 1.41
C SER A 153 -22.30 -14.20 2.19
N ASP A 154 -22.04 -15.38 1.63
CA ASP A 154 -21.22 -16.43 2.23
C ASP A 154 -19.76 -16.36 1.74
N GLU A 155 -19.43 -15.45 0.83
CA GLU A 155 -18.16 -15.35 0.11
C GLU A 155 -17.73 -16.65 -0.60
N LYS A 156 -18.69 -17.50 -0.96
CA LYS A 156 -18.49 -18.81 -1.60
C LYS A 156 -18.58 -18.75 -3.11
N THR A 157 -19.24 -17.73 -3.65
CA THR A 157 -19.34 -17.52 -5.10
C THR A 157 -19.15 -16.05 -5.42
N ALA A 158 -18.57 -15.77 -6.59
CA ALA A 158 -18.48 -14.42 -7.14
C ALA A 158 -19.11 -14.44 -8.52
N SER A 159 -20.18 -13.67 -8.73
CA SER A 159 -20.93 -13.75 -9.98
C SER A 159 -21.47 -12.41 -10.47
N VAL A 160 -21.82 -12.39 -11.75
CA VAL A 160 -22.57 -11.31 -12.40
C VAL A 160 -23.63 -11.93 -13.31
N THR A 161 -24.83 -11.36 -13.32
CA THR A 161 -25.95 -11.85 -14.14
C THR A 161 -26.40 -10.78 -15.12
N PHE A 162 -26.52 -11.16 -16.39
CA PHE A 162 -27.15 -10.37 -17.44
C PHE A 162 -28.52 -10.97 -17.76
N SER A 163 -29.59 -10.32 -17.29
CA SER A 163 -30.98 -10.75 -17.48
C SER A 163 -31.64 -10.10 -18.70
N ASP A 164 -32.80 -10.62 -19.08
CA ASP A 164 -33.66 -10.11 -20.16
C ASP A 164 -32.88 -9.98 -21.48
N LEU A 165 -32.15 -11.04 -21.84
CA LEU A 165 -31.40 -11.14 -23.08
C LEU A 165 -32.32 -11.64 -24.18
N ASP A 166 -32.37 -10.89 -25.29
CA ASP A 166 -33.00 -11.37 -26.51
C ASP A 166 -32.27 -12.61 -27.02
N LEU A 167 -32.99 -13.48 -27.73
CA LEU A 167 -32.38 -14.68 -28.29
C LEU A 167 -31.34 -14.28 -29.34
N GLY A 168 -30.15 -14.89 -29.26
CA GLY A 168 -29.00 -14.50 -30.06
C GLY A 168 -27.69 -15.12 -29.60
N VAL A 169 -26.64 -14.87 -30.37
CA VAL A 169 -25.26 -15.20 -29.97
C VAL A 169 -24.60 -13.96 -29.40
N TYR A 170 -23.92 -14.13 -28.27
CA TYR A 170 -23.26 -13.07 -27.52
C TYR A 170 -21.77 -13.32 -27.41
N ALA A 171 -20.98 -12.27 -27.65
CA ALA A 171 -19.57 -12.21 -27.31
C ALA A 171 -19.42 -11.67 -25.88
N VAL A 172 -18.80 -12.46 -25.00
CA VAL A 172 -18.57 -12.13 -23.59
C VAL A 172 -17.12 -11.73 -23.41
N LYS A 173 -16.88 -10.46 -23.06
CA LYS A 173 -15.53 -9.90 -22.93
C LYS A 173 -15.21 -9.52 -21.49
N GLU A 174 -14.06 -9.94 -21.00
CA GLU A 174 -13.50 -9.46 -19.72
C GLU A 174 -12.81 -8.10 -19.93
N THR A 175 -13.54 -7.02 -19.68
CA THR A 175 -13.09 -5.65 -20.01
C THR A 175 -12.17 -5.05 -18.96
N ASN A 176 -12.37 -5.39 -17.68
CA ASN A 176 -11.55 -4.89 -16.58
C ASN A 176 -11.38 -5.95 -15.49
N ALA A 177 -10.29 -5.87 -14.73
CA ALA A 177 -10.02 -6.81 -13.66
C ALA A 177 -9.23 -6.15 -12.51
N PRO A 178 -9.40 -6.61 -11.27
CA PRO A 178 -8.54 -6.23 -10.16
C PRO A 178 -7.06 -6.56 -10.44
N SER A 179 -6.13 -5.83 -9.83
CA SER A 179 -4.72 -5.93 -10.20
C SER A 179 -4.06 -7.27 -9.86
N GLN A 180 -4.65 -8.09 -8.98
CA GLN A 180 -4.19 -9.46 -8.77
C GLN A 180 -4.27 -10.31 -10.04
N VAL A 181 -5.15 -9.98 -10.99
CA VAL A 181 -5.33 -10.71 -12.25
C VAL A 181 -4.18 -10.36 -13.20
N VAL A 182 -3.25 -11.28 -13.36
CA VAL A 182 -2.09 -11.13 -14.25
C VAL A 182 -2.26 -11.88 -15.58
N SER A 183 -3.16 -12.85 -15.61
CA SER A 183 -3.61 -13.50 -16.84
C SER A 183 -5.13 -13.62 -16.84
N LYS A 184 -5.76 -12.99 -17.83
CA LYS A 184 -7.21 -12.99 -18.02
C LYS A 184 -7.66 -14.27 -18.73
N THR A 185 -8.90 -14.70 -18.46
CA THR A 185 -9.55 -15.73 -19.26
C THR A 185 -9.66 -15.24 -20.71
N ALA A 186 -9.56 -16.16 -21.66
CA ALA A 186 -9.96 -15.86 -23.02
C ALA A 186 -11.43 -15.42 -23.06
N ASN A 187 -11.73 -14.41 -23.88
CA ASN A 187 -13.11 -14.05 -24.19
C ASN A 187 -13.82 -15.24 -24.87
N PHE A 188 -15.13 -15.32 -24.74
CA PHE A 188 -15.89 -16.47 -25.22
C PHE A 188 -17.23 -16.10 -25.86
N LEU A 189 -17.83 -17.06 -26.55
CA LEU A 189 -19.15 -16.93 -27.19
C LEU A 189 -20.19 -17.73 -26.41
N VAL A 190 -21.41 -17.20 -26.36
CA VAL A 190 -22.58 -17.84 -25.73
C VAL A 190 -23.79 -17.71 -26.66
N SER A 191 -24.48 -18.82 -26.94
CA SER A 191 -25.78 -18.80 -27.62
C SER A 191 -26.91 -18.77 -26.59
N VAL A 192 -27.84 -17.82 -26.69
CA VAL A 192 -29.05 -17.73 -25.86
C VAL A 192 -30.27 -17.98 -26.76
N PRO A 193 -30.99 -19.11 -26.64
CA PRO A 193 -30.69 -20.25 -25.79
C PRO A 193 -29.56 -21.13 -26.38
N MET A 194 -29.13 -22.12 -25.61
CA MET A 194 -28.27 -23.21 -26.09
C MET A 194 -28.82 -24.57 -25.67
N THR A 195 -28.41 -25.65 -26.33
CA THR A 195 -28.90 -26.99 -25.98
C THR A 195 -28.22 -27.47 -24.70
N ASN A 196 -28.96 -28.15 -23.84
CA ASN A 196 -28.41 -28.81 -22.66
C ASN A 196 -27.42 -29.93 -23.05
N LYS A 197 -26.67 -30.47 -22.07
CA LYS A 197 -25.65 -31.51 -22.33
C LYS A 197 -26.26 -32.79 -22.91
N ALA A 198 -27.47 -33.14 -22.48
CA ALA A 198 -28.18 -34.33 -22.95
C ALA A 198 -28.64 -34.19 -24.42
N GLY A 199 -28.73 -32.96 -24.94
CA GLY A 199 -29.17 -32.73 -26.30
C GLY A 199 -30.67 -32.88 -26.48
N ASP A 200 -31.46 -32.71 -25.42
CA ASP A 200 -32.91 -32.95 -25.41
C ASP A 200 -33.74 -31.74 -24.92
N ASP A 201 -33.11 -30.67 -24.43
CA ASP A 201 -33.79 -29.45 -23.95
C ASP A 201 -33.00 -28.15 -24.25
N TRP A 202 -33.68 -27.01 -24.18
CA TRP A 202 -33.13 -25.66 -24.39
C TRP A 202 -32.88 -24.91 -23.07
N LEU A 203 -31.64 -24.52 -22.86
CA LEU A 203 -31.20 -23.65 -21.76
C LEU A 203 -31.35 -22.19 -22.15
N TYR A 204 -32.25 -21.49 -21.45
CA TYR A 204 -32.39 -20.03 -21.54
C TYR A 204 -31.62 -19.31 -20.43
N ASP A 205 -31.42 -19.97 -19.27
CA ASP A 205 -30.57 -19.48 -18.18
C ASP A 205 -29.21 -20.20 -18.24
N ILE A 206 -28.21 -19.49 -18.75
CA ILE A 206 -26.89 -20.02 -19.05
C ILE A 206 -25.91 -19.64 -17.95
N LYS A 207 -25.06 -20.60 -17.57
CA LYS A 207 -24.05 -20.41 -16.52
C LYS A 207 -22.67 -20.66 -17.07
N ALA A 208 -21.77 -19.70 -16.90
CA ALA A 208 -20.38 -19.78 -17.32
C ALA A 208 -19.45 -19.69 -16.10
N TYR A 209 -18.34 -20.44 -16.14
CA TYR A 209 -17.41 -20.56 -15.01
C TYR A 209 -15.96 -20.19 -15.40
N PRO A 210 -15.67 -18.97 -15.87
CA PRO A 210 -14.31 -18.56 -16.29
C PRO A 210 -13.34 -18.45 -15.11
N LYS A 211 -12.03 -18.67 -15.37
CA LYS A 211 -10.96 -18.60 -14.38
C LYS A 211 -9.80 -17.69 -14.79
N ASN A 212 -9.31 -16.87 -13.85
CA ASN A 212 -8.11 -16.03 -14.05
C ASN A 212 -6.93 -16.56 -13.24
N ALA A 213 -5.73 -16.35 -13.75
CA ALA A 213 -4.53 -16.52 -12.93
C ALA A 213 -4.30 -15.25 -12.10
N THR A 214 -4.04 -15.44 -10.81
CA THR A 214 -3.81 -14.32 -9.88
C THR A 214 -2.47 -14.44 -9.16
N VAL A 215 -1.89 -13.31 -8.76
CA VAL A 215 -0.68 -13.29 -7.94
C VAL A 215 -0.85 -12.40 -6.73
N TYR A 216 -0.17 -12.78 -5.65
CA TYR A 216 -0.16 -12.08 -4.38
C TYR A 216 1.23 -12.12 -3.78
N ALA A 217 1.60 -11.07 -3.06
CA ALA A 217 2.86 -10.99 -2.34
C ALA A 217 2.65 -10.66 -0.85
N GLY A 218 3.72 -10.77 -0.07
CA GLY A 218 3.73 -10.39 1.34
C GLY A 218 5.00 -9.67 1.76
N ILE A 219 4.86 -8.55 2.48
CA ILE A 219 5.94 -7.68 2.93
C ILE A 219 6.05 -7.71 4.46
N ASN A 220 7.28 -7.63 4.96
CA ASN A 220 7.54 -7.40 6.38
C ASN A 220 8.06 -5.97 6.60
N LEU A 221 7.59 -5.33 7.66
CA LEU A 221 8.18 -4.11 8.19
C LEU A 221 8.68 -4.37 9.61
N VAL A 222 9.92 -3.97 9.89
CA VAL A 222 10.50 -3.99 11.24
C VAL A 222 10.72 -2.56 11.69
N LYS A 223 10.13 -2.23 12.83
CA LYS A 223 10.20 -0.92 13.46
C LYS A 223 11.14 -0.93 14.65
N THR A 224 12.12 -0.05 14.59
CA THR A 224 13.09 0.16 15.65
C THR A 224 13.06 1.59 16.16
N GLY A 225 13.68 1.79 17.33
CA GLY A 225 13.87 3.06 17.98
C GLY A 225 15.33 3.19 18.40
N THR A 226 15.97 4.27 17.99
CA THR A 226 17.33 4.64 18.38
C THR A 226 17.28 5.73 19.44
N THR A 227 17.61 5.39 20.69
CA THR A 227 17.85 6.40 21.73
C THR A 227 19.23 6.98 21.52
N ILE A 228 19.32 8.31 21.42
CA ILE A 228 20.57 9.04 21.29
C ILE A 228 20.85 9.69 22.64
N LYS A 229 21.84 9.16 23.36
CA LYS A 229 22.23 9.67 24.67
C LYS A 229 22.82 11.07 24.53
N ALA A 230 22.80 11.83 25.61
CA ALA A 230 23.31 13.21 25.64
C ALA A 230 24.78 13.40 25.19
N ASN A 231 25.59 12.33 25.16
CA ASN A 231 26.97 12.35 24.66
C ASN A 231 27.10 11.92 23.17
N GLY A 232 25.97 11.72 22.49
CA GLY A 232 25.88 11.28 21.10
C GLY A 232 26.00 9.77 20.87
N THR A 233 26.13 8.94 21.92
CA THR A 233 26.11 7.46 21.76
C THR A 233 24.69 6.96 21.56
N THR A 234 24.53 5.84 20.86
CA THR A 234 23.22 5.31 20.47
C THR A 234 22.91 3.95 21.09
N GLU A 235 21.63 3.70 21.35
CA GLU A 235 21.09 2.42 21.82
C GLU A 235 19.82 2.10 21.04
N LYS A 236 19.71 0.86 20.55
CA LYS A 236 18.63 0.46 19.63
C LYS A 236 17.73 -0.59 20.25
N ALA A 237 16.42 -0.41 20.11
CA ALA A 237 15.40 -1.35 20.53
C ALA A 237 14.31 -1.49 19.45
N ASN A 238 13.53 -2.57 19.49
CA ASN A 238 12.34 -2.70 18.67
C ASN A 238 11.19 -1.93 19.31
N LEU A 239 10.32 -1.30 18.50
CA LEU A 239 9.17 -0.53 19.01
C LEU A 239 7.85 -1.21 18.69
N ALA A 240 7.19 -1.71 19.72
CA ALA A 240 5.82 -2.23 19.67
C ALA A 240 4.79 -1.10 19.74
N GLY A 241 3.58 -1.32 19.20
CA GLY A 241 2.48 -0.37 19.31
C GLY A 241 2.56 0.84 18.36
N VAL A 242 3.55 0.91 17.47
CA VAL A 242 3.67 1.97 16.47
C VAL A 242 2.71 1.70 15.31
N THR A 243 1.99 2.71 14.85
CA THR A 243 0.94 2.56 13.84
C THR A 243 1.37 3.08 12.47
N PHE A 244 1.16 2.26 11.44
CA PHE A 244 1.43 2.57 10.05
C PHE A 244 0.17 2.46 9.19
N ALA A 245 -0.08 3.47 8.36
CA ALA A 245 -1.02 3.38 7.25
C ALA A 245 -0.32 2.75 6.04
N LEU A 246 -0.90 1.67 5.50
CA LEU A 246 -0.52 1.12 4.20
C LEU A 246 -1.43 1.72 3.14
N GLN A 247 -0.82 2.31 2.13
CA GLN A 247 -1.51 2.89 0.98
C GLN A 247 -1.02 2.26 -0.32
N SER A 248 -1.86 2.29 -1.35
CA SER A 248 -1.54 1.74 -2.67
C SER A 248 -1.99 2.65 -3.81
N ARG A 249 -1.44 2.40 -4.99
CA ARG A 249 -1.92 2.92 -6.28
C ARG A 249 -1.47 1.99 -7.42
N PRO A 250 -2.09 2.06 -8.61
CA PRO A 250 -1.66 1.26 -9.75
C PRO A 250 -0.17 1.47 -10.09
N THR A 251 0.56 0.39 -10.34
CA THR A 251 1.98 0.44 -10.70
C THR A 251 2.20 1.29 -11.95
N GLY A 252 3.21 2.17 -11.92
CA GLY A 252 3.52 3.03 -13.06
C GLY A 252 2.58 4.23 -13.20
N SER A 253 1.70 4.46 -12.22
CA SER A 253 0.87 5.66 -12.17
C SER A 253 1.71 6.94 -12.13
N GLU A 254 1.25 7.96 -12.83
CA GLU A 254 1.74 9.33 -12.72
C GLU A 254 1.75 9.81 -11.26
N SER A 255 2.61 10.77 -10.96
CA SER A 255 2.73 11.31 -9.58
C SER A 255 1.45 12.00 -9.09
N SER A 256 0.58 12.45 -10.00
CA SER A 256 -0.71 13.06 -9.71
C SER A 256 -1.79 12.07 -9.27
N VAL A 257 -1.61 10.77 -9.53
CA VAL A 257 -2.56 9.74 -9.10
C VAL A 257 -2.46 9.59 -7.59
N ALA A 258 -3.59 9.86 -6.92
CA ALA A 258 -3.71 9.81 -5.48
C ALA A 258 -3.45 8.40 -4.92
N TRP A 259 -2.88 8.36 -3.73
CA TRP A 259 -2.74 7.14 -2.95
C TRP A 259 -4.09 6.78 -2.33
N THR A 260 -4.45 5.50 -2.36
CA THR A 260 -5.66 4.98 -1.71
C THR A 260 -5.27 4.22 -0.44
N ASP A 261 -5.99 4.47 0.65
CA ASP A 261 -5.81 3.72 1.90
C ASP A 261 -6.17 2.24 1.69
N VAL A 262 -5.25 1.35 2.08
CA VAL A 262 -5.46 -0.10 2.06
C VAL A 262 -5.90 -0.56 3.43
N LYS A 263 -5.04 -0.34 4.44
CA LYS A 263 -5.27 -0.79 5.82
C LYS A 263 -4.27 -0.13 6.77
N THR A 264 -4.68 0.02 8.02
CA THR A 264 -3.80 0.43 9.12
C THR A 264 -3.27 -0.80 9.87
N TYR A 265 -1.98 -0.78 10.20
CA TYR A 265 -1.28 -1.84 10.93
C TYR A 265 -0.58 -1.26 12.16
N THR A 266 -0.52 -2.05 13.22
CA THR A 266 0.23 -1.72 14.43
C THR A 266 1.33 -2.74 14.63
N THR A 267 2.53 -2.29 15.02
CA THR A 267 3.67 -3.19 15.25
C THR A 267 3.41 -4.09 16.46
N ASP A 268 3.75 -5.37 16.30
CA ASP A 268 3.64 -6.37 17.36
C ASP A 268 4.69 -6.17 18.48
N SER A 269 4.73 -7.09 19.46
CA SER A 269 5.70 -7.05 20.56
C SER A 269 7.17 -7.12 20.13
N ASN A 270 7.44 -7.61 18.92
CA ASN A 270 8.78 -7.66 18.33
C ASN A 270 9.05 -6.44 17.44
N GLY A 271 8.15 -5.45 17.42
CA GLY A 271 8.22 -4.29 16.54
C GLY A 271 7.96 -4.62 15.07
N SER A 272 7.24 -5.70 14.77
CA SER A 272 7.07 -6.18 13.40
C SER A 272 5.64 -6.01 12.89
N ILE A 273 5.53 -5.82 11.57
CA ILE A 273 4.28 -5.90 10.81
C ILE A 273 4.50 -6.93 9.69
N ASN A 274 3.61 -7.92 9.60
CA ASN A 274 3.55 -8.87 8.49
C ASN A 274 2.28 -8.60 7.68
N VAL A 275 2.45 -8.33 6.39
CA VAL A 275 1.33 -8.13 5.46
C VAL A 275 1.37 -9.20 4.39
N THR A 276 0.23 -9.82 4.12
CA THR A 276 0.04 -10.83 3.08
C THR A 276 -1.09 -10.44 2.13
N GLY A 277 -1.17 -11.10 0.98
CA GLY A 277 -2.31 -10.92 0.05
C GLY A 277 -2.27 -9.61 -0.73
N LEU A 278 -1.09 -9.00 -0.90
CA LEU A 278 -0.95 -7.78 -1.68
C LEU A 278 -0.97 -8.10 -3.17
N ALA A 279 -1.95 -7.55 -3.88
CA ALA A 279 -2.00 -7.58 -5.34
C ALA A 279 -0.87 -6.72 -5.95
N PRO A 280 -0.47 -6.95 -7.21
CA PRO A 280 0.43 -6.07 -7.95
C PRO A 280 -0.04 -4.61 -7.91
N ASN A 281 0.80 -3.72 -7.37
CA ASN A 281 0.58 -2.26 -7.24
C ASN A 281 1.85 -1.60 -6.68
N ASP A 282 1.91 -0.27 -6.73
CA ASP A 282 2.84 0.51 -5.91
C ASP A 282 2.24 0.73 -4.52
N TYR A 283 3.04 0.58 -3.48
CA TYR A 283 2.65 0.69 -2.07
C TYR A 283 3.55 1.64 -1.29
N ARG A 284 3.02 2.18 -0.19
CA ARG A 284 3.82 2.88 0.83
C ARG A 284 3.29 2.63 2.24
N PHE A 285 4.19 2.43 3.19
CA PHE A 285 3.89 2.60 4.61
C PHE A 285 4.16 4.04 5.03
N ILE A 286 3.25 4.63 5.81
CA ILE A 286 3.43 5.93 6.46
C ILE A 286 3.22 5.73 7.95
N GLU A 287 4.20 6.11 8.77
CA GLU A 287 4.02 6.12 10.22
C GLU A 287 3.05 7.24 10.61
N THR A 288 2.07 6.90 11.46
CA THR A 288 0.98 7.81 11.81
C THR A 288 0.85 8.02 13.32
N ASP A 289 1.30 7.07 14.13
CA ASP A 289 1.20 7.15 15.60
C ASP A 289 2.35 6.38 16.27
N LEU A 290 2.85 6.89 17.40
CA LEU A 290 3.92 6.29 18.20
C LEU A 290 3.42 5.27 19.23
N GLY A 291 2.12 5.21 19.49
CA GLY A 291 1.56 4.50 20.64
C GLY A 291 2.15 5.03 21.94
N GLU A 292 2.59 4.12 22.82
CA GLU A 292 3.14 4.45 24.15
C GLU A 292 4.64 4.81 24.14
N ASN A 293 5.26 4.93 22.95
CA ASN A 293 6.70 5.16 22.79
C ASN A 293 7.10 6.64 23.03
N ASN A 294 6.82 7.14 24.24
CA ASN A 294 7.07 8.52 24.63
C ASN A 294 8.55 8.93 24.52
N GLY A 295 8.77 10.13 23.97
CA GLY A 295 10.09 10.73 23.76
C GLY A 295 10.74 10.39 22.41
N TYR A 296 10.24 9.39 21.69
CA TYR A 296 10.63 9.19 20.29
C TYR A 296 10.01 10.27 19.40
N ILE A 297 10.73 10.64 18.35
CA ILE A 297 10.24 11.52 17.29
C ILE A 297 9.48 10.65 16.28
N LEU A 298 8.18 10.90 16.11
CA LEU A 298 7.37 10.28 15.05
C LEU A 298 8.04 10.55 13.70
N ASN A 299 8.09 9.57 12.80
CA ASN A 299 8.74 9.74 11.49
C ASN A 299 7.78 9.49 10.34
N GLY A 300 7.14 10.55 9.84
CA GLY A 300 6.15 10.47 8.75
C GLY A 300 6.74 10.18 7.36
N LYS A 301 8.03 9.82 7.24
CA LYS A 301 8.66 9.48 5.98
C LYS A 301 7.98 8.26 5.33
N PRO A 302 7.53 8.35 4.06
CA PRO A 302 6.96 7.20 3.38
C PRO A 302 8.01 6.12 3.03
N TYR A 303 7.70 4.86 3.33
CA TYR A 303 8.49 3.70 2.96
C TYR A 303 7.84 2.99 1.77
N LYS A 304 8.35 3.24 0.56
CA LYS A 304 7.76 2.77 -0.70
C LYS A 304 8.27 1.39 -1.13
N PHE A 305 7.38 0.59 -1.70
CA PHE A 305 7.71 -0.68 -2.36
C PHE A 305 6.70 -0.98 -3.47
N THR A 306 7.05 -1.88 -4.38
CA THR A 306 6.17 -2.30 -5.49
C THR A 306 6.00 -3.81 -5.43
N VAL A 307 4.78 -4.29 -5.63
CA VAL A 307 4.49 -5.70 -5.96
C VAL A 307 4.35 -5.79 -7.48
N ASP A 308 5.15 -6.64 -8.12
CA ASP A 308 5.11 -6.84 -9.56
C ASP A 308 4.15 -7.98 -9.98
N ASN A 309 3.98 -8.14 -11.29
CA ASN A 309 3.09 -9.16 -11.87
C ASN A 309 3.59 -10.60 -11.72
N ASP A 310 4.83 -10.80 -11.23
CA ASP A 310 5.34 -12.12 -10.86
C ASP A 310 5.05 -12.43 -9.37
N GLY A 311 4.42 -11.52 -8.62
CA GLY A 311 4.22 -11.64 -7.19
C GLY A 311 5.47 -11.33 -6.37
N LYS A 312 6.47 -10.66 -6.94
CA LYS A 312 7.71 -10.27 -6.25
C LYS A 312 7.68 -8.83 -5.80
N ILE A 313 8.52 -8.55 -4.82
CA ILE A 313 8.56 -7.28 -4.12
C ILE A 313 9.84 -6.54 -4.43
N LYS A 314 9.70 -5.30 -4.89
CA LYS A 314 10.80 -4.38 -5.13
C LYS A 314 10.78 -3.27 -4.09
N VAL A 315 11.86 -3.14 -3.33
CA VAL A 315 12.07 -2.05 -2.36
C VAL A 315 13.22 -1.17 -2.85
N GLY A 316 12.94 0.11 -3.12
CA GLY A 316 13.94 1.05 -3.64
C GLY A 316 14.54 0.59 -4.97
N SER A 317 15.87 0.60 -5.05
CA SER A 317 16.64 0.18 -6.24
C SER A 317 17.02 -1.30 -6.25
N ALA A 318 16.65 -2.06 -5.21
CA ALA A 318 16.96 -3.50 -5.13
C ALA A 318 16.23 -4.30 -6.22
N ALA A 319 16.75 -5.50 -6.51
CA ALA A 319 16.05 -6.46 -7.36
C ALA A 319 14.79 -6.99 -6.67
N ALA A 320 13.77 -7.35 -7.46
CA ALA A 320 12.53 -7.90 -6.92
C ALA A 320 12.75 -9.32 -6.35
N THR A 321 12.19 -9.59 -5.17
CA THR A 321 12.33 -10.86 -4.45
C THR A 321 10.98 -11.38 -3.95
N GLU A 322 10.88 -12.69 -3.68
CA GLU A 322 9.64 -13.32 -3.14
C GLU A 322 9.22 -12.73 -1.79
N THR A 323 10.21 -12.35 -0.98
CA THR A 323 10.00 -11.69 0.31
C THR A 323 10.95 -10.51 0.43
N ALA A 324 10.49 -9.42 1.04
CA ALA A 324 11.34 -8.28 1.38
C ALA A 324 11.03 -7.76 2.79
N ILE A 325 12.00 -7.05 3.37
CA ILE A 325 11.90 -6.42 4.69
C ILE A 325 12.16 -4.93 4.52
N ILE A 326 11.25 -4.12 5.04
CA ILE A 326 11.44 -2.68 5.22
C ILE A 326 11.85 -2.44 6.67
N THR A 327 12.88 -1.63 6.88
CA THR A 327 13.27 -1.17 8.21
C THR A 327 12.90 0.30 8.38
N ALA A 328 12.21 0.59 9.48
CA ALA A 328 11.84 1.94 9.88
C ALA A 328 12.45 2.24 11.26
N ASP A 329 12.86 3.49 11.49
CA ASP A 329 13.52 3.91 12.73
C ASP A 329 13.02 5.28 13.19
N ASN A 330 12.82 5.40 14.50
CA ASN A 330 12.57 6.67 15.17
C ASN A 330 13.69 6.98 16.12
N GLU A 331 14.05 8.24 16.22
CA GLU A 331 15.09 8.67 17.13
C GLU A 331 14.48 9.31 18.37
N LYS A 332 15.06 8.99 19.52
CA LYS A 332 14.74 9.60 20.82
C LYS A 332 15.97 10.36 21.28
N PRO A 333 16.03 11.67 21.03
CA PRO A 333 17.12 12.47 21.56
C PRO A 333 16.96 12.66 23.07
N ASP A 334 18.09 12.77 23.75
CA ASP A 334 18.20 12.88 25.20
C ASP A 334 18.97 14.15 25.61
N LEU A 335 18.80 14.55 26.86
CA LEU A 335 19.47 15.69 27.47
C LEU A 335 19.97 15.33 28.86
N LYS A 336 21.20 15.76 29.16
CA LYS A 336 21.80 15.64 30.49
C LYS A 336 22.16 17.02 31.04
N LYS A 337 21.77 17.27 32.29
CA LYS A 337 22.17 18.45 33.05
C LYS A 337 23.16 18.08 34.14
N GLU A 338 24.22 18.86 34.26
CA GLU A 338 25.25 18.70 35.29
C GLU A 338 25.72 20.07 35.82
N VAL A 339 26.36 20.04 36.98
CA VAL A 339 27.01 21.19 37.64
C VAL A 339 28.48 20.89 37.88
N LYS A 340 29.33 21.90 37.78
CA LYS A 340 30.77 21.76 38.00
C LYS A 340 31.08 21.43 39.46
N LYS A 341 31.89 20.40 39.69
CA LYS A 341 32.39 19.95 40.98
C LYS A 341 33.89 19.68 40.88
N GLY A 342 34.70 20.62 41.39
CA GLY A 342 36.14 20.64 41.15
C GLY A 342 36.42 20.74 39.64
N GLU A 343 37.22 19.79 39.13
CA GLU A 343 37.58 19.70 37.70
C GLU A 343 36.59 18.87 36.86
N THR A 344 35.50 18.38 37.46
CA THR A 344 34.53 17.48 36.80
C THR A 344 33.12 18.05 36.82
N TYR A 345 32.19 17.39 36.13
CA TYR A 345 30.75 17.69 36.23
C TYR A 345 30.04 16.55 36.93
N ALA A 346 29.06 16.90 37.77
CA ALA A 346 28.28 15.96 38.56
C ALA A 346 26.80 16.41 38.64
N ASN A 347 25.93 15.56 39.19
CA ASN A 347 24.51 15.89 39.35
C ASN A 347 24.25 16.95 40.45
N ALA A 348 25.21 17.15 41.35
CA ALA A 348 25.13 18.15 42.41
C ALA A 348 26.54 18.58 42.84
N ALA A 349 26.66 19.84 43.28
CA ALA A 349 27.89 20.42 43.81
C ALA A 349 27.55 21.37 44.96
N ASP A 350 28.48 21.50 45.90
CA ASP A 350 28.38 22.46 46.99
C ASP A 350 28.85 23.84 46.48
N ALA A 351 28.14 24.89 46.90
CA ALA A 351 28.46 26.27 46.55
C ALA A 351 28.05 27.20 47.70
N SER A 352 28.76 28.31 47.86
CA SER A 352 28.45 29.35 48.83
C SER A 352 27.56 30.42 48.22
N ILE A 353 26.74 31.07 49.05
CA ILE A 353 25.99 32.26 48.61
C ILE A 353 26.98 33.30 48.11
N GLY A 354 26.75 33.78 46.88
CA GLY A 354 27.62 34.70 46.16
C GLY A 354 28.45 34.05 45.06
N ASP A 355 28.65 32.73 45.07
CA ASP A 355 29.47 32.02 44.09
C ASP A 355 28.83 32.02 42.70
N MET A 356 29.67 32.09 41.68
CA MET A 356 29.27 31.79 40.29
C MET A 356 29.36 30.28 40.08
N VAL A 357 28.20 29.63 40.03
CA VAL A 357 28.07 28.20 39.81
C VAL A 357 28.05 27.92 38.31
N GLU A 358 28.97 27.09 37.82
CA GLU A 358 29.05 26.70 36.42
C GLU A 358 28.25 25.43 36.16
N TRP A 359 27.45 25.46 35.11
CA TRP A 359 26.58 24.39 34.69
C TRP A 359 26.92 23.91 33.28
N LYS A 360 26.55 22.67 32.98
CA LYS A 360 26.65 22.08 31.64
C LYS A 360 25.37 21.36 31.26
N VAL A 361 24.87 21.65 30.07
CA VAL A 361 23.75 20.97 29.43
C VAL A 361 24.27 20.27 28.19
N SER A 362 24.18 18.94 28.14
CA SER A 362 24.52 18.16 26.96
C SER A 362 23.24 17.66 26.31
N ALA A 363 22.99 18.02 25.05
CA ALA A 363 21.79 17.64 24.31
C ALA A 363 22.16 16.92 23.02
N SER A 364 21.58 15.74 22.78
CA SER A 364 21.83 14.98 21.56
C SER A 364 21.08 15.56 20.36
N VAL A 365 21.69 15.50 19.18
CA VAL A 365 21.11 15.97 17.93
C VAL A 365 20.65 14.76 17.10
N PRO A 366 19.35 14.68 16.73
CA PRO A 366 18.86 13.60 15.85
C PRO A 366 19.32 13.78 14.40
N SER A 367 19.47 12.69 13.65
CA SER A 367 19.93 12.67 12.25
C SER A 367 18.97 13.37 11.29
N ASN A 368 17.69 13.44 11.65
CA ASN A 368 16.63 14.16 10.93
C ASN A 368 16.30 15.53 11.56
N VAL A 369 17.23 16.14 12.30
CA VAL A 369 17.03 17.46 12.94
C VAL A 369 16.55 18.54 11.96
N ASP A 370 16.98 18.47 10.69
CA ASP A 370 16.57 19.40 9.62
C ASP A 370 15.11 19.26 9.18
N GLN A 371 14.43 18.18 9.57
CA GLN A 371 13.00 17.93 9.29
C GLN A 371 12.10 18.28 10.47
N LEU A 372 12.68 18.59 11.63
CA LEU A 372 11.91 19.02 12.79
C LEU A 372 11.38 20.43 12.54
N LYS A 373 10.13 20.68 12.89
CA LYS A 373 9.57 22.05 12.98
C LYS A 373 10.28 22.83 14.09
N LYS A 374 10.52 22.20 15.23
CA LYS A 374 11.16 22.84 16.39
C LYS A 374 12.26 21.93 16.94
N TYR A 375 13.41 22.55 17.21
CA TYR A 375 14.51 21.97 17.98
C TYR A 375 15.06 23.08 18.86
N SER A 376 14.90 22.97 20.17
CA SER A 376 15.37 24.00 21.11
C SER A 376 15.83 23.42 22.44
N ILE A 377 16.87 24.03 23.01
CA ILE A 377 17.38 23.72 24.34
C ILE A 377 16.98 24.88 25.25
N THR A 378 16.35 24.59 26.37
CA THR A 378 15.97 25.60 27.36
C THR A 378 16.44 25.18 28.75
N ASP A 379 16.65 26.16 29.61
CA ASP A 379 16.99 25.93 31.01
C ASP A 379 16.26 26.94 31.88
N LYS A 380 15.61 26.43 32.93
CA LYS A 380 14.85 27.20 33.90
C LYS A 380 15.58 27.18 35.25
N MET A 381 15.95 28.37 35.69
CA MET A 381 16.61 28.59 36.96
C MET A 381 15.58 28.77 38.08
N SER A 382 15.86 28.24 39.26
CA SER A 382 15.11 28.60 40.48
C SER A 382 15.42 30.05 40.92
N ASN A 383 14.55 30.63 41.77
CA ASN A 383 14.74 31.99 42.29
C ASN A 383 16.00 32.16 43.17
N ALA A 384 16.67 31.06 43.53
CA ALA A 384 17.96 31.02 44.23
C ALA A 384 19.16 31.32 43.32
N LEU A 385 18.96 31.33 42.00
CA LEU A 385 20.01 31.58 41.02
C LEU A 385 19.73 32.92 40.34
N THR A 386 20.78 33.70 40.09
CA THR A 386 20.70 34.98 39.38
C THR A 386 21.51 34.93 38.10
N TRP A 387 20.90 35.39 37.01
CA TRP A 387 21.59 35.61 35.74
C TRP A 387 22.33 36.96 35.78
N VAL A 388 23.61 36.95 35.42
CA VAL A 388 24.48 38.14 35.44
C VAL A 388 25.20 38.18 34.10
N ASP A 389 24.83 39.12 33.22
CA ASP A 389 25.16 39.07 31.79
C ASP A 389 26.67 38.96 31.51
N ASP A 390 27.49 39.76 32.21
CA ASP A 390 28.94 39.81 32.02
C ASP A 390 29.68 38.60 32.62
N LYS A 391 28.99 37.75 33.41
CA LYS A 391 29.57 36.58 34.10
C LYS A 391 28.92 35.26 33.71
N ALA A 392 27.80 35.28 33.00
CA ALA A 392 27.07 34.08 32.62
C ALA A 392 27.86 33.21 31.65
N GLU A 393 28.75 33.80 30.84
CA GLU A 393 29.71 33.09 29.97
C GLU A 393 29.08 31.92 29.18
N LEU A 394 27.88 32.11 28.63
CA LEU A 394 27.19 31.05 27.89
C LEU A 394 27.98 30.68 26.63
N LYS A 395 28.36 29.41 26.50
CA LYS A 395 29.18 28.88 25.40
C LYS A 395 28.59 27.59 24.85
N LEU A 396 28.58 27.47 23.53
CA LEU A 396 28.17 26.26 22.81
C LEU A 396 29.39 25.54 22.26
N THR A 397 29.46 24.23 22.51
CA THR A 397 30.45 23.31 21.94
C THR A 397 29.71 22.24 21.16
N TYR A 398 30.18 21.93 19.95
CA TYR A 398 29.53 20.98 19.04
C TYR A 398 30.38 19.74 18.91
N LYS A 399 29.74 18.57 19.03
CA LYS A 399 30.42 17.28 18.98
C LYS A 399 29.84 16.38 17.90
N SER A 400 30.73 15.65 17.25
CA SER A 400 30.40 14.50 16.41
C SER A 400 31.08 13.27 16.99
N ASN A 401 30.34 12.20 17.24
CA ASN A 401 30.85 10.97 17.84
C ASN A 401 31.66 11.22 19.14
N ASN A 402 31.14 12.08 20.01
CA ASN A 402 31.75 12.48 21.29
C ASN A 402 33.11 13.23 21.18
N ALA A 403 33.51 13.65 19.98
CA ALA A 403 34.65 14.52 19.75
C ALA A 403 34.19 15.91 19.32
N GLU A 404 34.85 16.96 19.83
CA GLU A 404 34.60 18.34 19.39
C GLU A 404 34.91 18.49 17.90
N VAL A 405 34.09 19.26 17.18
CA VAL A 405 34.29 19.53 15.75
C VAL A 405 35.04 20.86 15.58
N PRO A 406 36.36 20.85 15.28
CA PRO A 406 37.17 22.06 15.31
C PRO A 406 36.71 23.07 14.26
N GLY A 407 36.58 24.34 14.66
CA GLY A 407 36.21 25.44 13.76
C GLY A 407 34.73 25.48 13.36
N PHE A 408 33.93 24.49 13.74
CA PHE A 408 32.48 24.54 13.53
C PHE A 408 31.84 25.51 14.52
N THR A 409 31.11 26.49 13.99
CA THR A 409 30.38 27.46 14.80
C THR A 409 29.01 27.70 14.16
N LEU A 410 28.04 28.03 15.01
CA LEU A 410 26.76 28.58 14.58
C LEU A 410 26.71 30.05 15.00
N THR A 411 26.05 30.87 14.19
CA THR A 411 25.91 32.30 14.46
C THR A 411 24.55 32.62 15.10
N GLU A 412 24.58 33.45 16.13
CA GLU A 412 23.39 33.95 16.80
C GLU A 412 22.68 35.00 15.93
N GLY A 413 21.35 34.97 15.90
CA GLY A 413 20.49 35.98 15.28
C GLY A 413 19.17 35.40 14.82
N GLU A 414 18.12 36.22 14.78
CA GLU A 414 16.75 35.75 14.45
C GLU A 414 16.64 35.08 13.08
N THR A 415 17.48 35.49 12.13
CA THR A 415 17.56 34.92 10.77
C THR A 415 18.84 34.12 10.53
N ASN A 416 19.68 33.95 11.56
CA ASN A 416 20.95 33.22 11.47
C ASN A 416 20.73 31.75 11.83
N ASP A 417 21.65 31.12 12.54
CA ASP A 417 21.59 29.68 12.83
C ASP A 417 20.77 29.35 14.08
N TYR A 418 20.79 30.23 15.07
CA TYR A 418 19.96 30.10 16.27
C TYR A 418 19.61 31.46 16.86
N LYS A 419 18.48 31.49 17.57
CA LYS A 419 18.06 32.59 18.42
C LYS A 419 18.31 32.23 19.88
N LEU A 420 19.12 33.02 20.57
CA LEU A 420 19.25 32.96 22.03
C LEU A 420 18.30 33.97 22.65
N THR A 421 17.49 33.52 23.61
CA THR A 421 16.71 34.38 24.50
C THR A 421 17.24 34.18 25.89
N SER A 422 17.83 35.21 26.48
CA SER A 422 18.40 35.18 27.83
C SER A 422 17.49 35.90 28.85
N PRO A 423 17.61 35.57 30.14
CA PRO A 423 17.06 36.39 31.21
C PRO A 423 17.59 37.83 31.14
N THR A 424 16.87 38.78 31.74
CA THR A 424 17.41 40.14 31.89
C THR A 424 18.56 40.16 32.91
N ASN A 425 19.50 41.09 32.78
CA ASN A 425 20.57 41.23 33.76
C ASN A 425 20.03 41.34 35.21
N ASP A 426 20.69 40.65 36.13
CA ASP A 426 20.35 40.54 37.56
C ASP A 426 18.98 39.90 37.85
N GLN A 427 18.35 39.24 36.86
CA GLN A 427 17.12 38.50 37.09
C GLN A 427 17.36 37.30 38.02
N LYS A 428 16.63 37.26 39.13
CA LYS A 428 16.52 36.09 40.01
C LYS A 428 15.56 35.07 39.34
N GLY A 429 16.00 33.83 39.20
CA GLY A 429 15.31 32.81 38.41
C GLY A 429 15.30 33.15 36.92
N GLY A 430 14.21 32.81 36.23
CA GLY A 430 14.07 33.02 34.79
C GLY A 430 14.55 31.81 33.97
N SER A 431 14.67 32.01 32.67
CA SER A 431 15.06 30.94 31.74
C SER A 431 15.82 31.49 30.55
N TRP A 432 16.77 30.72 30.04
CA TRP A 432 17.32 30.93 28.70
C TRP A 432 16.77 29.89 27.71
N THR A 433 16.73 30.24 26.44
CA THR A 433 16.32 29.35 25.34
C THR A 433 17.21 29.56 24.13
N ILE A 434 17.75 28.46 23.59
CA ILE A 434 18.42 28.40 22.30
C ILE A 434 17.47 27.71 21.33
N GLU A 435 16.90 28.46 20.39
CA GLU A 435 16.03 27.95 19.34
C GLU A 435 16.78 27.91 18.00
N PHE A 436 16.95 26.71 17.45
CA PHE A 436 17.68 26.53 16.19
C PHE A 436 16.77 26.79 14.98
N THR A 437 17.23 27.66 14.09
CA THR A 437 16.50 27.99 12.85
C THR A 437 16.60 26.86 11.83
N GLU A 438 15.86 26.94 10.73
CA GLU A 438 16.02 26.01 9.60
C GLU A 438 17.47 25.94 9.10
N ALA A 439 18.15 27.08 9.02
CA ALA A 439 19.55 27.15 8.59
C ALA A 439 20.48 26.46 9.60
N GLY A 440 20.28 26.69 10.90
CA GLY A 440 21.08 26.05 11.95
C GLY A 440 20.88 24.54 12.01
N LYS A 441 19.63 24.06 11.97
CA LYS A 441 19.32 22.62 11.94
C LYS A 441 19.93 21.94 10.71
N LYS A 442 19.87 22.59 9.55
CA LYS A 442 20.54 22.09 8.34
C LYS A 442 22.06 22.00 8.52
N LYS A 443 22.71 23.04 9.08
CA LYS A 443 24.15 23.01 9.37
C LYS A 443 24.53 21.90 10.35
N LEU A 444 23.74 21.70 11.41
CA LEU A 444 23.95 20.62 12.38
C LEU A 444 23.96 19.26 11.68
N LYS A 445 22.98 19.01 10.81
CA LYS A 445 22.90 17.77 10.04
C LYS A 445 24.04 17.62 9.04
N ASP A 446 24.29 18.63 8.21
CA ASP A 446 25.30 18.56 7.14
C ASP A 446 26.72 18.33 7.70
N ASN A 447 26.96 18.71 8.96
CA ASN A 447 28.25 18.53 9.65
C ASN A 447 28.24 17.33 10.61
N ASN A 448 27.23 16.47 10.57
CA ASN A 448 27.09 15.27 11.40
C ASN A 448 27.26 15.57 12.90
N ILE A 449 26.75 16.71 13.37
CA ILE A 449 26.75 17.02 14.80
C ILE A 449 25.80 16.06 15.50
N SER A 450 26.30 15.32 16.49
CA SER A 450 25.54 14.35 17.27
C SER A 450 25.21 14.83 18.69
N SER A 451 25.89 15.88 19.17
CA SER A 451 25.64 16.48 20.48
C SER A 451 26.04 17.95 20.52
N ILE A 452 25.31 18.73 21.33
CA ILE A 452 25.60 20.13 21.65
C ILE A 452 25.79 20.22 23.17
N GLU A 453 26.89 20.83 23.60
CA GLU A 453 27.14 21.14 25.00
C GLU A 453 27.01 22.65 25.21
N VAL A 454 26.16 23.04 26.16
CA VAL A 454 25.99 24.42 26.59
C VAL A 454 26.57 24.55 27.98
N THR A 455 27.64 25.34 28.14
CA THR A 455 28.15 25.73 29.46
C THR A 455 27.74 27.15 29.78
N PHE A 456 27.37 27.43 31.02
CA PHE A 456 27.00 28.77 31.48
C PHE A 456 27.13 28.86 33.00
N LYS A 457 27.14 30.07 33.55
CA LYS A 457 27.26 30.33 34.99
C LYS A 457 26.07 31.12 35.52
N THR A 458 25.72 30.87 36.77
CA THR A 458 24.70 31.64 37.50
C THR A 458 25.21 31.98 38.89
N LYS A 459 24.86 33.14 39.42
CA LYS A 459 25.19 33.49 40.80
C LYS A 459 24.23 32.81 41.76
N LEU A 460 24.73 32.08 42.76
CA LEU A 460 23.93 31.63 43.88
C LEU A 460 23.60 32.83 44.77
N ASN A 461 22.33 33.19 44.90
CA ASN A 461 21.90 34.42 45.57
C ASN A 461 21.40 34.17 47.00
N ASP A 462 20.89 35.22 47.64
CA ASP A 462 20.38 35.25 49.01
C ASP A 462 19.10 34.42 49.23
N ASN A 463 18.39 34.04 48.17
CA ASN A 463 17.26 33.11 48.24
C ASN A 463 17.69 31.64 48.27
N ALA A 464 19.00 31.35 48.32
CA ALA A 464 19.50 29.99 48.34
C ALA A 464 18.95 29.19 49.51
N LYS A 465 18.41 28.01 49.22
CA LYS A 465 18.07 27.02 50.24
C LYS A 465 19.34 26.32 50.70
N ILE A 466 19.51 26.25 52.01
CA ILE A 466 20.63 25.57 52.67
C ILE A 466 20.18 24.18 53.07
N GLY A 467 20.97 23.15 52.76
CA GLY A 467 20.69 21.76 53.11
C GLY A 467 20.29 20.91 51.90
N LYS A 468 19.56 19.82 52.16
CA LYS A 468 19.35 18.73 51.18
C LYS A 468 18.36 19.06 50.06
N ASP A 469 17.53 20.08 50.23
CA ASP A 469 16.54 20.49 49.23
C ASP A 469 17.20 21.07 47.96
N GLY A 470 18.43 21.58 48.09
CA GLY A 470 19.22 22.12 46.98
C GLY A 470 18.61 23.34 46.29
N ASN A 471 19.32 23.84 45.27
CA ASN A 471 18.91 24.97 44.45
C ASN A 471 18.83 24.50 43.00
N LEU A 472 17.60 24.28 42.52
CA LEU A 472 17.33 23.60 41.26
C LEU A 472 17.61 24.49 40.04
N ASN A 473 18.01 23.81 38.97
CA ASN A 473 18.23 24.38 37.65
C ASN A 473 17.92 23.29 36.61
N ASP A 474 16.83 23.47 35.86
CA ASP A 474 16.21 22.40 35.08
C ASP A 474 16.30 22.68 33.59
N ALA A 475 17.02 21.83 32.87
CA ALA A 475 17.13 21.92 31.41
C ALA A 475 16.15 20.98 30.70
N GLN A 476 15.68 21.39 29.53
CA GLN A 476 14.75 20.64 28.69
C GLN A 476 15.15 20.72 27.22
N LEU A 477 14.96 19.60 26.52
CA LEU A 477 15.09 19.52 25.07
C LEU A 477 13.68 19.44 24.48
N ILE A 478 13.37 20.36 23.56
CA ILE A 478 12.07 20.44 22.92
C ILE A 478 12.25 20.07 21.45
N THR A 479 11.56 19.02 21.02
CA THR A 479 11.50 18.59 19.63
C THR A 479 10.04 18.58 19.15
N GLN A 480 9.81 19.05 17.92
CA GLN A 480 8.49 18.97 17.28
C GLN A 480 8.69 18.67 15.81
N MET A 481 8.00 17.68 15.27
CA MET A 481 8.06 17.37 13.83
C MET A 481 7.16 18.31 13.02
N GLN A 482 7.55 18.58 11.78
CA GLN A 482 6.68 19.17 10.77
C GLN A 482 5.82 18.06 10.13
N PHE A 483 4.51 18.04 10.39
CA PHE A 483 3.60 17.18 9.65
C PHE A 483 3.46 17.73 8.23
N ILE A 484 4.01 17.03 7.24
CA ILE A 484 3.67 17.25 5.84
C ILE A 484 2.48 16.33 5.56
N LEU A 485 1.27 16.81 5.83
CA LEU A 485 0.08 16.21 5.23
C LEU A 485 0.15 16.56 3.73
N GLN A 486 0.53 15.59 2.89
CA GLN A 486 0.41 15.68 1.43
C GLN A 486 -0.88 15.03 0.97
#